data_AF-A0A8J8A5K6-F1
#
_entry.id   AF-A0A8J8A5K6-F1
#
_cell.length_a   1.000
_cell.length_b   1.000
_cell.length_c   1.000
_cell.angle_alpha   90.00
_cell.angle_beta   90.00
_cell.angle_gamma   90.00
#
_symmetry.space_group_name_H-M   'P 1'
#
loop_
_entity.id
_entity.type
_entity.pdbx_description
1 polymer ?
#
loop_
_entity_poly.entity_id
_entity_poly.type
_entity_poly.pdbx_seq_one_letter_code
_entity_poly.pdbx_strand_id
1 'polypeptide(L)'
;MAVLIGLLMVGVTAGSALAMPVQKEPIRPDDAIGVGAYIKTTLYGFDAIVEEKTISLPPTSVFTKVRYYKVRHNELGGIHVKIYRLVPLTKYAVAFYTPSNLKVWTTALSGAHLINVENKGNYKVITVETNSRFTANIRMGITFNSGYGKHGILVIGHMSTSVLQSYIMSLASAGGIIGGFVATGTTALLSQAVGIILTLASGASLDALIYEEV
;
A
#
# COMPACT_ATOMS: atom_id res chain seq x y z
N MET A 1 14.13 62.02 -32.98
CA MET A 1 14.46 61.01 -31.94
C MET A 1 13.17 60.52 -31.31
N ALA A 2 13.11 59.22 -31.01
CA ALA A 2 12.13 58.52 -30.17
C ALA A 2 10.72 58.22 -30.74
N VAL A 3 10.61 57.42 -31.80
CA VAL A 3 9.52 56.42 -31.96
C VAL A 3 10.03 55.20 -32.76
N LEU A 4 11.02 54.47 -32.24
CA LEU A 4 11.42 53.17 -32.82
C LEU A 4 12.16 52.27 -31.81
N ILE A 5 11.73 52.25 -30.55
CA ILE A 5 12.29 51.39 -29.48
C ILE A 5 11.18 50.55 -28.80
N GLY A 6 9.92 50.70 -29.22
CA GLY A 6 8.77 50.03 -28.57
C GLY A 6 8.33 48.68 -29.16
N LEU A 7 8.92 48.19 -30.27
CA LEU A 7 8.37 47.03 -31.00
C LEU A 7 9.36 45.92 -31.37
N LEU A 8 10.58 45.95 -30.83
CA LEU A 8 11.65 45.01 -31.23
C LEU A 8 12.40 44.41 -30.03
N MET A 9 11.64 44.05 -28.99
CA MET A 9 12.08 43.07 -27.98
C MET A 9 11.16 41.85 -27.98
N VAL A 10 10.92 41.31 -29.18
CA VAL A 10 10.61 39.89 -29.32
C VAL A 10 11.93 39.14 -29.19
N GLY A 11 12.18 38.63 -27.99
CA GLY A 11 13.38 37.89 -27.65
C GLY A 11 13.08 36.86 -26.57
N VAL A 12 12.13 35.96 -26.86
CA VAL A 12 12.13 34.55 -26.44
C VAL A 12 12.78 34.26 -25.08
N THR A 13 12.00 34.36 -24.01
CA THR A 13 12.15 33.47 -22.84
C THR A 13 10.80 32.82 -22.53
N ALA A 14 10.31 32.06 -23.53
CA ALA A 14 9.50 30.88 -23.27
C ALA A 14 10.35 29.90 -22.44
N GLY A 15 10.33 30.04 -21.12
CA GLY A 15 11.30 29.35 -20.28
C GLY A 15 10.97 29.38 -18.80
N SER A 16 9.73 29.06 -18.44
CA SER A 16 9.36 28.49 -17.12
C SER A 16 7.88 28.05 -17.10
N ALA A 17 7.40 27.46 -18.21
CA ALA A 17 6.44 26.38 -18.01
C ALA A 17 7.29 25.24 -17.44
N LEU A 18 7.39 25.16 -16.11
CA LEU A 18 7.79 23.93 -15.46
C LEU A 18 6.81 22.89 -15.96
N ALA A 19 7.24 22.15 -16.98
CA ALA A 19 6.61 20.93 -17.42
C ALA A 19 6.74 19.95 -16.25
N MET A 20 5.90 20.13 -15.24
CA MET A 20 5.50 19.03 -14.39
C MET A 20 5.05 17.96 -15.37
N PRO A 21 5.54 16.71 -15.27
CA PRO A 21 4.94 15.63 -16.02
C PRO A 21 3.51 15.54 -15.50
N VAL A 22 2.58 16.16 -16.24
CA VAL A 22 1.16 15.97 -16.05
C VAL A 22 0.97 14.50 -16.36
N GLN A 23 0.91 13.70 -15.30
CA GLN A 23 0.55 12.30 -15.36
C GLN A 23 -0.85 12.28 -15.97
N LYS A 24 -0.89 12.03 -17.29
CA LYS A 24 -2.03 12.35 -18.16
C LYS A 24 -3.27 11.51 -17.86
N GLU A 25 -3.11 10.51 -17.01
CA GLU A 25 -4.17 9.69 -16.44
C GLU A 25 -3.81 9.42 -14.97
N PRO A 26 -4.74 9.61 -14.01
CA PRO A 26 -4.53 9.07 -12.68
C PRO A 26 -4.41 7.55 -12.84
N ILE A 27 -3.25 7.00 -12.46
CA ILE A 27 -3.09 5.54 -12.31
C ILE A 27 -4.11 5.15 -11.24
N ARG A 28 -5.30 4.69 -11.66
CA ARG A 28 -6.27 4.01 -10.81
C ARG A 28 -5.94 2.53 -10.91
N PRO A 29 -5.25 1.93 -9.92
CA PRO A 29 -5.13 0.49 -9.88
C PRO A 29 -6.53 -0.09 -9.69
N ASP A 30 -6.93 -1.08 -10.50
CA ASP A 30 -8.18 -1.84 -10.35
C ASP A 30 -8.35 -2.46 -8.94
N ASP A 31 -7.23 -2.57 -8.23
CA ASP A 31 -7.05 -3.25 -6.95
C ASP A 31 -6.84 -2.28 -5.77
N ALA A 32 -7.03 -0.95 -5.92
CA ALA A 32 -6.73 0.02 -4.84
C ALA A 32 -7.80 1.08 -4.64
N ILE A 33 -8.10 1.41 -3.38
CA ILE A 33 -8.96 2.53 -2.99
C ILE A 33 -8.08 3.57 -2.34
N GLY A 34 -8.20 4.85 -2.68
CA GLY A 34 -7.50 5.89 -1.93
C GLY A 34 -7.88 7.30 -2.31
N VAL A 35 -8.04 8.14 -1.28
CA VAL A 35 -8.25 9.59 -1.42
C VAL A 35 -6.87 10.25 -1.36
N GLY A 36 -6.41 10.83 -2.46
CA GLY A 36 -5.14 11.58 -2.51
C GLY A 36 -3.86 10.74 -2.72
N ALA A 37 -3.92 9.42 -2.60
CA ALA A 37 -2.85 8.50 -2.99
C ALA A 37 -3.40 7.12 -3.40
N TYR A 38 -2.62 6.39 -4.19
CA TYR A 38 -2.87 4.99 -4.56
C TYR A 38 -1.74 4.11 -4.05
N ILE A 39 -2.09 2.99 -3.43
CA ILE A 39 -1.13 2.00 -2.93
C ILE A 39 -1.23 0.75 -3.79
N LYS A 40 -0.09 0.17 -4.14
CA LYS A 40 0.00 -1.13 -4.81
C LYS A 40 1.04 -1.98 -4.12
N THR A 41 0.62 -3.14 -3.66
CA THR A 41 1.35 -4.11 -2.85
C THR A 41 1.59 -5.33 -3.70
N THR A 42 2.84 -5.76 -3.73
CA THR A 42 3.29 -6.93 -4.48
C THR A 42 4.21 -7.75 -3.62
N LEU A 43 4.17 -9.08 -3.79
CA LEU A 43 5.17 -9.97 -3.23
C LEU A 43 6.27 -10.17 -4.25
N TYR A 44 7.50 -10.34 -3.79
CA TYR A 44 8.63 -10.74 -4.62
C TYR A 44 9.48 -11.79 -3.90
N GLY A 45 10.19 -12.62 -4.67
CA GLY A 45 11.12 -13.62 -4.18
C GLY A 45 11.48 -14.55 -5.32
N PHE A 46 12.78 -14.75 -5.55
CA PHE A 46 13.27 -15.47 -6.74
C PHE A 46 12.83 -16.94 -6.76
N ASP A 47 13.03 -17.64 -5.64
CA ASP A 47 12.58 -19.04 -5.48
C ASP A 47 11.32 -19.17 -4.63
N ALA A 48 10.89 -18.08 -3.99
CA ALA A 48 9.78 -18.10 -3.04
C ALA A 48 8.40 -18.05 -3.72
N ILE A 49 8.27 -17.39 -4.89
CA ILE A 49 6.98 -17.26 -5.58
C ILE A 49 6.87 -18.33 -6.67
N VAL A 50 5.88 -19.22 -6.50
CA VAL A 50 5.59 -20.32 -7.43
C VAL A 50 4.58 -19.89 -8.50
N GLU A 51 3.60 -19.06 -8.12
CA GLU A 51 2.52 -18.62 -9.01
C GLU A 51 2.05 -17.22 -8.59
N GLU A 52 1.78 -16.34 -9.55
CA GLU A 52 1.04 -15.09 -9.35
C GLU A 52 -0.19 -15.09 -10.25
N LYS A 53 -1.36 -14.78 -9.68
CA LYS A 53 -2.58 -14.53 -10.45
C LYS A 53 -3.45 -13.48 -9.78
N THR A 54 -4.43 -12.98 -10.52
CA THR A 54 -5.42 -12.04 -9.99
C THR A 54 -6.77 -12.75 -9.86
N ILE A 55 -7.37 -12.64 -8.68
CA ILE A 55 -8.69 -13.21 -8.38
C ILE A 55 -9.70 -12.06 -8.43
N SER A 56 -10.76 -12.22 -9.23
CA SER A 56 -11.88 -11.28 -9.23
C SER A 56 -12.67 -11.40 -7.93
N LEU A 57 -12.98 -10.27 -7.33
CA LEU A 57 -13.87 -10.22 -6.16
C LEU A 57 -15.33 -10.12 -6.61
N PRO A 58 -16.28 -10.55 -5.76
CA PRO A 58 -17.71 -10.39 -6.07
C PRO A 58 -18.04 -8.92 -6.36
N PRO A 59 -19.01 -8.63 -7.25
CA PRO A 59 -19.35 -7.27 -7.68
C PRO A 59 -19.90 -6.36 -6.57
N THR A 60 -20.09 -6.89 -5.36
CA THR A 60 -20.46 -6.15 -4.14
C THR A 60 -19.27 -5.51 -3.43
N SER A 61 -18.04 -5.81 -3.85
CA SER A 61 -16.79 -5.32 -3.27
C SER A 61 -16.34 -4.03 -3.96
N VAL A 62 -15.83 -3.07 -3.17
CA VAL A 62 -15.23 -1.84 -3.71
C VAL A 62 -13.90 -2.13 -4.45
N PHE A 63 -13.27 -3.28 -4.15
CA PHE A 63 -12.21 -3.86 -4.98
C PHE A 63 -12.81 -4.76 -6.05
N THR A 64 -12.34 -4.63 -7.29
CA THR A 64 -12.78 -5.54 -8.36
C THR A 64 -11.94 -6.81 -8.40
N LYS A 65 -10.72 -6.74 -7.87
CA LYS A 65 -9.66 -7.74 -8.03
C LYS A 65 -8.74 -7.73 -6.81
N VAL A 66 -8.15 -8.88 -6.51
CA VAL A 66 -7.12 -9.05 -5.47
C VAL A 66 -5.99 -9.92 -6.03
N ARG A 67 -4.75 -9.59 -5.66
CA ARG A 67 -3.58 -10.40 -6.06
C ARG A 67 -3.50 -11.64 -5.18
N TYR A 68 -3.26 -12.77 -5.82
CA TYR A 68 -3.02 -14.05 -5.18
C TYR A 68 -1.63 -14.56 -5.57
N TYR A 69 -0.88 -15.04 -4.58
CA TYR A 69 0.42 -15.65 -4.78
C TYR A 69 0.44 -17.05 -4.18
N LYS A 70 0.98 -18.02 -4.92
CA LYS A 70 1.39 -19.30 -4.34
C LYS A 70 2.87 -19.19 -3.98
N VAL A 71 3.22 -19.45 -2.72
CA VAL A 71 4.56 -19.24 -2.20
C VAL A 71 5.09 -20.48 -1.50
N ARG A 72 6.40 -20.72 -1.56
CA ARG A 72 7.04 -21.83 -0.85
C ARG A 72 7.16 -21.54 0.63
N HIS A 73 6.80 -22.51 1.45
CA HIS A 73 6.97 -22.41 2.90
C HIS A 73 8.45 -22.29 3.30
N ASN A 74 8.73 -21.45 4.29
CA ASN A 74 10.05 -21.08 4.82
C ASN A 74 11.03 -20.42 3.84
N GLU A 75 10.59 -20.01 2.66
CA GLU A 75 11.44 -19.28 1.72
C GLU A 75 11.51 -17.78 2.02
N LEU A 76 12.65 -17.18 1.64
CA LEU A 76 12.87 -15.73 1.76
C LEU A 76 12.21 -14.99 0.59
N GLY A 77 11.43 -13.98 0.93
CA GLY A 77 10.83 -13.08 -0.03
C GLY A 77 10.80 -11.64 0.48
N GLY A 78 9.90 -10.87 -0.09
CA GLY A 78 9.70 -9.50 0.33
C GLY A 78 8.34 -8.95 -0.10
N ILE A 79 7.94 -7.91 0.59
CA ILE A 79 6.76 -7.11 0.29
C ILE A 79 7.27 -5.81 -0.33
N HIS A 80 6.78 -5.49 -1.52
CA HIS A 80 7.02 -4.21 -2.19
C HIS A 80 5.72 -3.43 -2.29
N VAL A 81 5.68 -2.29 -1.63
CA VAL A 81 4.59 -1.32 -1.72
C VAL A 81 5.03 -0.11 -2.53
N LYS A 82 4.31 0.16 -3.62
CA LYS A 82 4.40 1.38 -4.41
C LYS A 82 3.27 2.32 -4.01
N ILE A 83 3.63 3.57 -3.71
CA ILE A 83 2.68 4.62 -3.35
C ILE A 83 2.76 5.69 -4.42
N TYR A 84 1.65 5.97 -5.10
CA TYR A 84 1.50 7.06 -6.06
C TYR A 84 0.66 8.16 -5.42
N ARG A 85 1.25 9.33 -5.16
CA ARG A 85 0.57 10.43 -4.50
C ARG A 85 0.03 11.41 -5.54
N LEU A 86 -1.25 11.76 -5.39
CA LEU A 86 -1.88 12.81 -6.20
C LEU A 86 -1.54 14.20 -5.67
N VAL A 87 -1.29 14.32 -4.36
CA VAL A 87 -0.92 15.58 -3.70
C VAL A 87 0.52 15.49 -3.19
N PRO A 88 1.41 16.43 -3.58
CA PRO A 88 2.81 16.43 -3.14
C PRO A 88 2.91 16.78 -1.65
N LEU A 89 3.02 15.75 -0.81
CA LEU A 89 3.16 15.87 0.65
C LEU A 89 4.50 15.32 1.10
N THR A 90 5.04 15.85 2.20
CA THR A 90 6.37 15.49 2.71
C THR A 90 6.39 14.19 3.49
N LYS A 91 5.26 13.69 3.97
CA LYS A 91 5.16 12.46 4.78
C LYS A 91 3.95 11.63 4.37
N TYR A 92 4.08 10.32 4.49
CA TYR A 92 2.98 9.37 4.32
C TYR A 92 3.29 8.11 5.10
N ALA A 93 2.34 7.69 5.93
CA ALA A 93 2.46 6.52 6.76
C ALA A 93 1.74 5.34 6.12
N VAL A 94 2.30 4.14 6.31
CA VAL A 94 1.73 2.88 5.86
C VAL A 94 1.76 1.88 6.99
N ALA A 95 0.63 1.22 7.22
CA ALA A 95 0.43 0.14 8.16
C ALA A 95 0.24 -1.17 7.39
N PHE A 96 1.10 -2.14 7.67
CA PHE A 96 1.02 -3.49 7.15
C PHE A 96 0.39 -4.39 8.21
N TYR A 97 -0.75 -4.98 7.90
CA TYR A 97 -1.37 -6.02 8.70
C TYR A 97 -0.96 -7.36 8.09
N THR A 98 -0.16 -8.11 8.84
CA THR A 98 0.40 -9.40 8.40
C THR A 98 0.11 -10.48 9.44
N PRO A 99 0.11 -11.77 9.07
CA PRO A 99 -0.04 -12.84 10.05
C PRO A 99 1.00 -12.73 11.16
N SER A 100 0.61 -13.08 12.38
CA SER A 100 1.50 -12.98 13.55
C SER A 100 2.76 -13.84 13.39
N ASN A 101 2.61 -15.02 12.78
CA ASN A 101 3.69 -15.99 12.57
C ASN A 101 4.62 -15.66 11.39
N LEU A 102 4.18 -14.83 10.44
CA LEU A 102 5.00 -14.42 9.29
C LEU A 102 6.25 -13.69 9.81
N LYS A 103 7.45 -14.11 9.47
CA LYS A 103 8.68 -13.44 9.92
C LYS A 103 8.93 -12.21 9.05
N VAL A 104 9.09 -11.07 9.69
CA VAL A 104 9.30 -9.79 9.00
C VAL A 104 10.66 -9.24 9.41
N TRP A 105 11.49 -8.95 8.42
CA TRP A 105 12.85 -8.43 8.58
C TRP A 105 12.83 -6.90 8.48
N THR A 106 12.61 -6.23 9.60
CA THR A 106 12.61 -4.76 9.66
C THR A 106 13.98 -4.16 9.38
N THR A 107 15.06 -4.92 9.59
CA THR A 107 16.43 -4.54 9.19
C THR A 107 16.63 -4.47 7.68
N ALA A 108 15.77 -5.14 6.90
CA ALA A 108 15.74 -5.09 5.43
C ALA A 108 14.71 -4.08 4.90
N LEU A 109 14.20 -3.17 5.75
CA LEU A 109 13.30 -2.11 5.34
C LEU A 109 14.05 -1.06 4.51
N SER A 110 13.53 -0.76 3.32
CA SER A 110 14.07 0.27 2.42
C SER A 110 12.96 1.19 1.94
N GLY A 111 13.28 2.48 1.77
CA GLY A 111 12.37 3.51 1.24
C GLY A 111 11.35 4.08 2.24
N ALA A 112 11.41 3.64 3.50
CA ALA A 112 10.65 4.14 4.63
C ALA A 112 11.45 3.96 5.92
N HIS A 113 11.06 4.66 6.98
CA HIS A 113 11.55 4.43 8.34
C HIS A 113 10.48 3.72 9.17
N LEU A 114 10.90 2.80 10.03
CA LEU A 114 10.01 2.08 10.93
C LEU A 114 9.52 3.03 12.03
N ILE A 115 8.22 3.05 12.26
CA ILE A 115 7.58 3.81 13.34
C ILE A 115 7.27 2.89 14.52
N ASN A 116 6.56 1.79 14.25
CA ASN A 116 6.12 0.87 15.30
C ASN A 116 5.87 -0.54 14.76
N VAL A 117 5.94 -1.54 15.65
CA VAL A 117 5.49 -2.91 15.41
C VAL A 117 4.61 -3.33 16.58
N GLU A 118 3.33 -3.56 16.31
CA GLU A 118 2.34 -3.95 17.31
C GLU A 118 1.85 -5.37 17.08
N ASN A 119 1.90 -6.20 18.12
CA ASN A 119 1.29 -7.54 18.09
C ASN A 119 -0.16 -7.44 18.60
N LYS A 120 -1.11 -7.93 17.80
CA LYS A 120 -2.55 -7.96 18.11
C LYS A 120 -3.07 -9.39 18.30
N GLY A 121 -2.18 -10.30 18.70
CA GLY A 121 -2.47 -11.74 18.87
C GLY A 121 -2.49 -12.49 17.54
N ASN A 122 -3.58 -12.33 16.78
CA ASN A 122 -3.81 -13.09 15.54
C ASN A 122 -3.09 -12.51 14.32
N TYR A 123 -2.66 -11.26 14.42
CA TYR A 123 -1.91 -10.55 13.41
C TYR A 123 -0.98 -9.57 14.08
N LYS A 124 -0.07 -9.01 13.28
CA LYS A 124 0.77 -7.89 13.69
C LYS A 124 0.60 -6.73 12.72
N VAL A 125 0.79 -5.54 13.25
CA VAL A 125 0.71 -4.28 12.50
C VAL A 125 2.10 -3.67 12.51
N ILE A 126 2.67 -3.48 11.32
CA ILE A 126 3.96 -2.81 11.16
C ILE A 126 3.68 -1.45 10.53
N THR A 127 4.00 -0.38 11.24
CA THR A 127 3.80 0.99 10.77
C THR A 127 5.13 1.58 10.34
N VAL A 128 5.16 2.13 9.13
CA VAL A 128 6.32 2.80 8.55
C VAL A 128 5.93 4.15 7.99
N GLU A 129 6.88 5.07 7.85
CA GLU A 129 6.64 6.38 7.25
C GLU A 129 7.69 6.66 6.16
N THR A 130 7.25 7.29 5.07
CA THR A 130 8.12 7.64 3.93
C THR A 130 7.97 9.10 3.55
N ASN A 131 9.12 9.73 3.26
CA ASN A 131 9.21 11.17 3.02
C ASN A 131 9.19 11.57 1.54
N SER A 132 8.88 10.63 0.63
CA SER A 132 8.92 10.92 -0.81
C SER A 132 7.76 11.81 -1.26
N ARG A 133 7.99 12.80 -2.11
CA ARG A 133 6.96 13.78 -2.51
C ARG A 133 5.86 13.20 -3.41
N PHE A 134 6.22 12.34 -4.37
CA PHE A 134 5.31 11.90 -5.43
C PHE A 134 5.15 10.39 -5.50
N THR A 135 6.27 9.66 -5.45
CA THR A 135 6.25 8.20 -5.52
C THR A 135 7.19 7.62 -4.48
N ALA A 136 6.68 6.72 -3.66
CA ALA A 136 7.50 5.98 -2.70
C ALA A 136 7.51 4.49 -3.07
N ASN A 137 8.66 3.86 -2.88
CA ASN A 137 8.85 2.43 -3.02
C ASN A 137 9.32 1.91 -1.67
N ILE A 138 8.42 1.26 -0.93
CA ILE A 138 8.72 0.65 0.35
C ILE A 138 8.98 -0.83 0.10
N ARG A 139 10.14 -1.32 0.53
CA ARG A 139 10.49 -2.74 0.46
C ARG A 139 10.76 -3.26 1.84
N MET A 140 10.19 -4.41 2.18
CA MET A 140 10.36 -5.06 3.46
C MET A 140 10.61 -6.55 3.23
N GLY A 141 11.69 -7.08 3.81
CA GLY A 141 12.01 -8.51 3.71
C GLY A 141 11.07 -9.35 4.56
N ILE A 142 10.65 -10.52 4.07
CA ILE A 142 9.82 -11.47 4.81
C ILE A 142 10.33 -12.90 4.62
N THR A 143 9.99 -13.79 5.55
CA THR A 143 10.07 -15.24 5.34
C THR A 143 8.65 -15.79 5.41
N PHE A 144 8.25 -16.60 4.44
CA PHE A 144 6.91 -17.20 4.37
C PHE A 144 6.79 -18.39 5.34
N ASN A 145 6.68 -18.11 6.63
CA ASN A 145 6.60 -19.12 7.70
C ASN A 145 5.32 -18.97 8.55
N SER A 146 4.23 -18.54 7.91
CA SER A 146 2.94 -18.29 8.56
C SER A 146 2.18 -19.60 8.84
N GLY A 147 2.60 -20.68 8.19
CA GLY A 147 2.00 -22.01 8.23
C GLY A 147 1.37 -22.35 6.90
N TYR A 148 1.32 -23.64 6.55
CA TYR A 148 0.72 -24.10 5.29
C TYR A 148 -0.73 -23.62 5.15
N GLY A 149 -1.09 -23.20 3.93
CA GLY A 149 -2.42 -22.69 3.62
C GLY A 149 -2.45 -21.19 3.31
N LYS A 150 -3.67 -20.63 3.29
CA LYS A 150 -3.93 -19.27 2.81
C LYS A 150 -3.86 -18.24 3.92
N HIS A 151 -3.31 -17.09 3.58
CA HIS A 151 -3.12 -15.94 4.46
C HIS A 151 -3.39 -14.64 3.69
N GLY A 152 -3.75 -13.59 4.43
CA GLY A 152 -3.99 -12.27 3.90
C GLY A 152 -2.93 -11.26 4.35
N ILE A 153 -2.59 -10.32 3.48
CA ILE A 153 -1.89 -9.09 3.86
C ILE A 153 -2.76 -7.92 3.47
N LEU A 154 -2.95 -7.02 4.42
CA LEU A 154 -3.71 -5.79 4.22
C LEU A 154 -2.77 -4.61 4.44
N VAL A 155 -2.80 -3.64 3.54
CA VAL A 155 -1.95 -2.46 3.58
C VAL A 155 -2.84 -1.22 3.59
N ILE A 156 -2.76 -0.46 4.67
CA ILE A 156 -3.48 0.81 4.84
C ILE A 156 -2.46 1.92 4.85
N GLY A 157 -2.71 3.01 4.13
CA GLY A 157 -1.87 4.20 4.20
C GLY A 157 -2.66 5.49 4.35
N HIS A 158 -2.00 6.47 4.95
CA HIS A 158 -2.59 7.78 5.18
C HIS A 158 -1.49 8.85 5.24
N MET A 159 -1.85 10.09 4.90
CA MET A 159 -0.91 11.22 4.89
C MET A 159 -0.43 11.65 6.29
N SER A 160 -1.18 11.28 7.33
CA SER A 160 -0.86 11.57 8.73
C SER A 160 -0.70 10.29 9.53
N THR A 161 0.47 10.13 10.14
CA THR A 161 0.84 9.01 11.00
C THR A 161 -0.02 8.94 12.26
N SER A 162 -0.38 10.09 12.85
CA SER A 162 -1.27 10.13 14.02
C SER A 162 -2.69 9.66 13.67
N VAL A 163 -3.21 10.07 12.52
CA VAL A 163 -4.53 9.63 12.03
C VAL A 163 -4.50 8.14 11.69
N LEU A 164 -3.43 7.66 11.05
CA LEU A 164 -3.25 6.23 10.80
C LEU A 164 -3.23 5.42 12.11
N GLN A 165 -2.57 5.93 13.14
CA GLN A 165 -2.56 5.30 14.46
C GLN A 165 -3.96 5.25 15.09
N SER A 166 -4.76 6.32 14.95
CA SER A 166 -6.17 6.29 15.35
C SER A 166 -6.96 5.20 14.61
N TYR A 167 -6.76 5.05 13.30
CA TYR A 167 -7.39 3.97 12.54
C TYR A 167 -6.96 2.59 13.02
N ILE A 168 -5.66 2.38 13.29
CA ILE A 168 -5.16 1.11 13.83
C ILE A 168 -5.85 0.77 15.15
N MET A 169 -6.03 1.74 16.04
CA MET A 169 -6.74 1.54 17.31
C MET A 169 -8.22 1.21 17.11
N SER A 170 -8.92 1.94 16.23
CA SER A 170 -10.32 1.68 15.89
C SER A 170 -10.53 0.34 15.19
N LEU A 171 -9.58 -0.10 14.37
CA LEU A 171 -9.64 -1.39 13.68
C LEU A 171 -9.32 -2.55 14.62
N ALA A 172 -8.51 -2.32 15.66
CA ALA A 172 -8.23 -3.32 16.68
C ALA A 172 -9.50 -3.69 17.47
N SER A 173 -10.41 -2.75 17.74
CA SER A 173 -11.69 -3.06 18.40
C SER A 173 -12.64 -3.87 17.50
N ALA A 174 -12.51 -3.76 16.18
CA ALA A 174 -13.19 -4.60 15.18
C ALA A 174 -12.39 -5.88 14.82
N GLY A 175 -11.36 -6.22 15.61
CA GLY A 175 -10.23 -7.07 15.21
C GLY A 175 -10.55 -8.51 14.80
N GLY A 176 -11.75 -9.04 15.08
CA GLY A 176 -12.14 -10.39 14.68
C GLY A 176 -12.14 -10.60 13.16
N ILE A 177 -12.67 -9.64 12.40
CA ILE A 177 -12.80 -9.76 10.93
C ILE A 177 -11.45 -9.52 10.23
N ILE A 178 -10.68 -8.52 10.68
CA ILE A 178 -9.36 -8.22 10.12
C ILE A 178 -8.39 -9.35 10.43
N GLY A 179 -8.35 -9.81 11.68
CA GLY A 179 -7.54 -10.95 12.07
C GLY A 179 -7.95 -12.23 11.33
N GLY A 180 -9.24 -12.45 11.13
CA GLY A 180 -9.75 -13.58 10.35
C GLY A 180 -9.32 -13.54 8.88
N PHE A 181 -9.38 -12.37 8.22
CA PHE A 181 -8.87 -12.22 6.86
C PHE A 181 -7.37 -12.48 6.80
N VAL A 182 -6.60 -11.85 7.69
CA VAL A 182 -5.14 -12.00 7.73
C VAL A 182 -4.74 -13.47 7.95
N ALA A 183 -5.43 -14.19 8.83
CA ALA A 183 -5.13 -15.58 9.15
C ALA A 183 -5.60 -16.61 8.10
N THR A 184 -6.60 -16.28 7.27
CA THR A 184 -7.23 -17.27 6.35
C THR A 184 -7.15 -16.90 4.88
N GLY A 185 -6.84 -15.64 4.55
CA GLY A 185 -6.79 -15.14 3.18
C GLY A 185 -8.10 -15.28 2.40
N THR A 186 -9.25 -15.37 3.07
CA THR A 186 -10.54 -15.59 2.39
C THR A 186 -11.11 -14.29 1.80
N THR A 187 -11.63 -14.35 0.57
CA THR A 187 -12.22 -13.19 -0.12
C THR A 187 -13.50 -12.68 0.55
N ALA A 188 -14.24 -13.55 1.23
CA ALA A 188 -15.44 -13.16 2.00
C ALA A 188 -15.07 -12.28 3.20
N LEU A 189 -14.05 -12.66 3.98
CA LEU A 189 -13.57 -11.84 5.09
C LEU A 189 -12.86 -10.58 4.59
N LEU A 190 -12.19 -10.63 3.43
CA LEU A 190 -11.65 -9.43 2.79
C LEU A 190 -12.77 -8.42 2.51
N SER A 191 -13.86 -8.83 1.86
CA SER A 191 -14.97 -7.92 1.54
C SER A 191 -15.56 -7.27 2.80
N GLN A 192 -15.68 -8.02 3.91
CA GLN A 192 -16.15 -7.48 5.19
C GLN A 192 -15.13 -6.52 5.82
N ALA A 193 -13.85 -6.89 5.82
CA ALA A 193 -12.77 -6.07 6.34
C ALA A 193 -12.72 -4.72 5.60
N VAL A 194 -12.85 -4.73 4.27
CA VAL A 194 -12.91 -3.52 3.44
C VAL A 194 -14.08 -2.63 3.85
N GLY A 195 -15.28 -3.18 4.03
CA GLY A 195 -16.44 -2.40 4.49
C GLY A 195 -16.19 -1.71 5.84
N ILE A 196 -15.56 -2.41 6.78
CA ILE A 196 -15.20 -1.85 8.09
C ILE A 196 -14.15 -0.75 7.93
N ILE A 197 -13.11 -0.97 7.13
CA ILE A 197 -12.04 0.01 6.91
C ILE A 197 -12.57 1.27 6.25
N LEU A 198 -13.45 1.15 5.25
CA LEU A 198 -14.05 2.33 4.61
C LEU A 198 -14.91 3.14 5.59
N THR A 199 -15.51 2.48 6.59
CA THR A 199 -16.31 3.13 7.62
C THR A 199 -15.44 3.80 8.68
N LEU A 200 -14.40 3.11 9.16
CA LEU A 200 -13.58 3.56 10.30
C LEU A 200 -12.34 4.38 9.91
N ALA A 201 -11.85 4.20 8.69
CA ALA A 201 -10.65 4.81 8.13
C ALA A 201 -10.97 5.56 6.82
N SER A 202 -12.06 6.32 6.82
CA SER A 202 -12.46 7.15 5.68
C SER A 202 -11.32 8.09 5.27
N GLY A 203 -10.97 8.07 3.97
CA GLY A 203 -9.86 8.84 3.41
C GLY A 203 -8.51 8.10 3.40
N ALA A 204 -8.40 6.91 4.01
CA ALA A 204 -7.23 6.07 3.88
C ALA A 204 -7.10 5.48 2.46
N SER A 205 -5.87 5.22 2.06
CA SER A 205 -5.59 4.36 0.91
C SER A 205 -5.46 2.92 1.37
N LEU A 206 -5.97 1.99 0.57
CA LEU A 206 -6.12 0.60 0.93
C LEU A 206 -5.76 -0.29 -0.25
N ASP A 207 -5.00 -1.33 0.05
CA ASP A 207 -4.71 -2.44 -0.85
C ASP A 207 -4.61 -3.75 -0.04
N ALA A 208 -4.85 -4.87 -0.71
CA ALA A 208 -4.83 -6.18 -0.11
C ALA A 208 -4.26 -7.23 -1.06
N LEU A 209 -3.65 -8.26 -0.51
CA LEU A 209 -3.25 -9.45 -1.25
C LEU A 209 -3.47 -10.71 -0.42
N ILE A 210 -3.53 -11.83 -1.12
CA ILE A 210 -3.65 -13.17 -0.55
C ILE A 210 -2.40 -13.94 -0.97
N TYR A 211 -1.87 -14.75 -0.08
CA TYR A 211 -0.86 -15.74 -0.44
C TYR A 211 -1.20 -17.12 0.15
N GLU A 212 -0.76 -18.17 -0.51
CA GLU A 212 -0.89 -19.55 -0.07
C GLU A 212 0.49 -20.19 0.08
N GLU A 213 0.84 -20.57 1.30
CA GLU A 213 2.07 -21.30 1.60
C GLU A 213 1.88 -22.78 1.26
N VAL A 214 2.76 -23.30 0.40
CA VAL A 214 2.82 -24.70 -0.05
C VAL A 214 4.18 -25.34 0.16
#